data_AF-A0A951PDR6-F1
#
_entry.id   AF-A0A951PDR6-F1
#
_cell.length_a   1.000
_cell.length_b   1.000
_cell.length_c   1.000
_cell.angle_alpha   90.00
_cell.angle_beta   90.00
_cell.angle_gamma   90.00
#
_symmetry.space_group_name_H-M   'P 1'
#
loop_
_entity.id
_entity.type
_entity.pdbx_description
1 polymer ?
#
loop_
_entity_poly.entity_id
_entity_poly.type
_entity_poly.pdbx_seq_one_letter_code
_entity_poly.pdbx_strand_id
1 'polypeptide(L)'
;MVKRALLVGVSDYEPGLEALPAAVHDVIAMQQVLTHPEIGGFELDDVVLLQNPERQQMEDAIYHLFANCQRSDLLLLYFSVIDET
;
A
#
# COMPACT_ATOMS: atom_id res chain seq x y z
N MET A 1 17.47 -6.89 -8.96
CA MET A 1 16.74 -5.65 -8.63
C MET A 1 15.28 -5.97 -8.83
N VAL A 2 14.56 -6.08 -7.74
CA VAL A 2 13.11 -6.25 -7.71
C VAL A 2 12.50 -4.92 -7.24
N LYS A 3 11.35 -4.53 -7.79
CA LYS A 3 10.58 -3.39 -7.32
C LYS A 3 9.39 -3.92 -6.54
N ARG A 4 9.30 -3.61 -5.24
CA ARG A 4 8.21 -4.09 -4.38
C ARG A 4 7.45 -2.91 -3.80
N ALA A 5 6.14 -3.04 -3.71
CA ALA A 5 5.28 -2.02 -3.11
C ALA A 5 4.31 -2.64 -2.10
N LEU A 6 4.10 -1.93 -1.00
CA LEU A 6 3.00 -2.14 -0.08
C LEU A 6 2.13 -0.89 -0.09
N LEU A 7 0.87 -1.04 -0.47
CA LEU A 7 -0.12 0.01 -0.58
C LEU A 7 -1.20 -0.23 0.48
N VAL A 8 -1.36 0.71 1.41
CA VAL A 8 -2.31 0.57 2.53
C VAL A 8 -3.31 1.71 2.48
N GLY A 9 -4.58 1.37 2.25
CA GLY A 9 -5.70 2.32 2.22
C GLY A 9 -6.66 2.03 3.37
N VAL A 10 -6.90 3.02 4.23
CA VAL A 10 -7.84 2.90 5.36
C VAL A 10 -8.96 3.93 5.21
N SER A 11 -10.13 3.44 4.85
CA SER A 11 -11.39 4.17 4.69
C SER A 11 -12.39 3.89 5.81
N ASP A 12 -12.31 2.71 6.43
CA ASP A 12 -13.21 2.28 7.49
C ASP A 12 -12.59 2.60 8.86
N TYR A 13 -13.34 3.32 9.67
CA TYR A 13 -12.94 3.74 11.01
C TYR A 13 -13.96 3.27 12.04
N GLU A 14 -13.58 3.28 13.32
CA GLU A 14 -14.51 3.00 14.41
C GLU A 14 -15.70 3.97 14.38
N PRO A 15 -16.89 3.54 14.85
CA PRO A 15 -18.06 4.40 14.93
C PRO A 15 -17.75 5.71 15.67
N GLY A 16 -18.04 6.85 15.03
CA GLY A 16 -17.74 8.18 15.57
C GLY A 16 -16.77 8.99 14.70
N LEU A 17 -16.13 8.34 13.71
CA LEU A 17 -15.36 8.98 12.65
C LEU A 17 -16.09 8.82 11.30
N GLU A 18 -16.00 9.82 10.43
CA GLU A 18 -16.58 9.73 9.09
C GLU A 18 -15.80 8.73 8.22
N ALA A 19 -16.51 7.79 7.60
CA ALA A 19 -15.91 6.87 6.65
C ALA A 19 -15.55 7.62 5.37
N LEU A 20 -14.33 7.40 4.86
CA LEU A 20 -13.80 8.14 3.73
C LEU A 20 -13.35 7.18 2.62
N PRO A 21 -14.20 6.89 1.61
CA PRO A 21 -13.92 5.87 0.59
C PRO A 21 -12.72 6.23 -0.31
N ALA A 22 -12.22 7.47 -0.25
CA ALA A 22 -11.10 7.94 -1.04
C ALA A 22 -9.81 7.14 -0.77
N ALA A 23 -9.52 6.79 0.48
CA ALA A 23 -8.26 6.14 0.84
C ALA A 23 -8.08 4.77 0.15
N VAL A 24 -9.13 3.96 0.12
CA VAL A 24 -9.17 2.71 -0.65
C VAL A 24 -9.07 2.96 -2.15
N HIS A 25 -9.73 3.99 -2.68
CA HIS A 25 -9.63 4.33 -4.10
C HIS A 25 -8.21 4.78 -4.50
N ASP A 26 -7.52 5.53 -3.64
CA ASP A 26 -6.15 6.00 -3.89
C ASP A 26 -5.18 4.84 -4.08
N VAL A 27 -5.26 3.82 -3.21
CA VAL A 27 -4.37 2.67 -3.29
C VAL A 27 -4.67 1.76 -4.48
N ILE A 28 -5.93 1.67 -4.90
CA ILE A 28 -6.32 0.98 -6.14
C ILE A 28 -5.74 1.73 -7.36
N ALA A 29 -5.89 3.05 -7.41
CA ALA A 29 -5.32 3.87 -8.49
C ALA A 29 -3.79 3.80 -8.50
N MET A 30 -3.15 3.81 -7.33
CA MET A 30 -1.70 3.68 -7.22
C MET A 30 -1.20 2.32 -7.72
N GLN A 31 -1.90 1.22 -7.43
CA GLN A 31 -1.55 -0.10 -7.99
C GLN A 31 -1.55 -0.08 -9.51
N GLN A 32 -2.54 0.57 -10.14
CA GLN A 32 -2.61 0.70 -11.61
C GLN A 32 -1.41 1.49 -12.16
N VAL A 33 -1.03 2.60 -11.51
CA VAL A 33 0.13 3.41 -11.92
C VAL A 33 1.44 2.63 -11.78
N LEU A 34 1.62 1.92 -10.68
CA LEU A 34 2.85 1.16 -10.41
C LEU A 34 3.02 -0.04 -11.35
N THR A 35 1.93 -0.74 -11.65
CA THR A 35 1.96 -1.91 -12.54
C THR A 35 1.94 -1.55 -14.02
N HIS A 36 1.68 -0.30 -14.38
CA HIS A 36 1.75 0.14 -15.76
C HIS A 36 3.21 0.06 -16.28
N PRO A 37 3.48 -0.68 -17.38
CA PRO A 37 4.85 -0.99 -17.81
C PRO A 37 5.68 0.24 -18.20
N GLU A 38 5.02 1.29 -18.72
CA GLU A 38 5.69 2.53 -19.14
C GLU A 38 5.79 3.59 -18.03
N ILE A 39 5.13 3.40 -16.89
CA ILE A 39 5.08 4.40 -15.80
C ILE A 39 5.83 3.87 -14.58
N GLY A 40 5.32 2.83 -13.93
CA GLY A 40 5.94 2.24 -12.75
C GLY A 40 6.79 1.01 -13.05
N GLY A 41 6.32 0.15 -13.94
CA GLY A 41 6.97 -1.12 -14.31
C GLY A 41 7.30 -2.00 -13.10
N PHE A 42 6.38 -2.09 -12.13
CA PHE A 42 6.36 -3.10 -11.08
C PHE A 42 5.61 -4.34 -11.60
N GLU A 43 6.05 -5.53 -11.21
CA GLU A 43 5.27 -6.74 -11.42
C GLU A 43 4.05 -6.72 -10.49
N LEU A 44 2.89 -7.20 -10.96
CA LEU A 44 1.67 -7.19 -10.15
C LEU A 44 1.83 -7.98 -8.84
N ASP A 45 2.53 -9.11 -8.89
CA ASP A 45 2.79 -9.98 -7.72
C ASP A 45 3.72 -9.32 -6.68
N ASP A 46 4.47 -8.28 -7.07
CA ASP A 46 5.33 -7.51 -6.17
C ASP A 46 4.62 -6.29 -5.55
N VAL A 47 3.34 -6.06 -5.87
CA VAL A 47 2.51 -4.97 -5.33
C VAL A 47 1.43 -5.52 -4.41
N VAL A 48 1.67 -5.45 -3.11
CA VAL A 48 0.70 -5.85 -2.07
C VAL A 48 -0.27 -4.70 -1.81
N LEU A 49 -1.57 -4.98 -1.89
CA LEU A 49 -2.65 -4.03 -1.64
C LEU A 49 -3.44 -4.44 -0.39
N LEU A 50 -3.46 -3.58 0.63
CA LEU A 50 -4.24 -3.76 1.84
C LEU A 50 -5.34 -2.68 1.92
N GLN A 51 -6.60 -3.12 1.98
CA GLN A 51 -7.78 -2.26 2.10
C GLN A 51 -8.42 -2.49 3.46
N ASN A 52 -8.51 -1.45 4.29
CA ASN A 52 -9.00 -1.52 5.67
C ASN A 52 -8.39 -2.68 6.48
N PRO A 53 -7.05 -2.89 6.45
CA PRO A 53 -6.45 -3.99 7.18
C PRO A 53 -6.55 -3.78 8.70
N GLU A 54 -6.58 -4.88 9.44
CA GLU A 54 -6.31 -4.83 10.86
C GLU A 54 -4.83 -4.49 11.14
N ARG A 55 -4.56 -3.97 12.33
CA ARG A 55 -3.21 -3.59 12.76
C ARG A 55 -2.18 -4.71 12.54
N GLN A 56 -2.49 -5.95 12.94
CA GLN A 56 -1.55 -7.06 12.81
C GLN A 56 -1.20 -7.35 11.35
N GLN A 57 -2.20 -7.32 10.46
CA GLN A 57 -1.99 -7.56 9.03
C GLN A 57 -1.05 -6.50 8.41
N MET A 58 -1.20 -5.25 8.86
CA MET A 58 -0.35 -4.14 8.43
C MET A 58 1.08 -4.29 8.95
N GLU A 59 1.26 -4.62 10.24
CA GLU A 59 2.58 -4.85 10.86
C GLU A 59 3.33 -5.99 10.15
N ASP A 60 2.66 -7.11 9.89
CA ASP A 60 3.24 -8.26 9.20
C ASP A 60 3.65 -7.92 7.77
N ALA A 61 2.81 -7.18 7.04
CA ALA A 61 3.11 -6.77 5.67
C ALA A 61 4.30 -5.79 5.61
N ILE A 62 4.38 -4.85 6.55
CA ILE A 62 5.55 -3.95 6.67
C ILE A 62 6.81 -4.76 6.94
N TYR A 63 6.76 -5.73 7.87
CA TYR A 63 7.89 -6.61 8.13
C TYR A 63 8.32 -7.36 6.86
N HIS A 64 7.39 -7.97 6.14
CA HIS A 64 7.68 -8.73 4.92
C HIS A 64 8.24 -7.89 3.77
N LEU A 65 7.80 -6.62 3.64
CA LEU A 65 8.35 -5.69 2.65
C LEU A 65 9.86 -5.47 2.86
N PHE A 66 10.29 -5.30 4.11
CA PHE A 66 11.68 -4.95 4.43
C PHE A 66 12.58 -6.15 4.72
N ALA A 67 12.06 -7.24 5.29
CA ALA A 67 12.88 -8.38 5.75
C ALA A 67 13.63 -9.10 4.63
N ASN A 68 13.11 -9.05 3.40
CA ASN A 68 13.63 -9.82 2.26
C ASN A 68 14.30 -8.92 1.19
N CYS A 69 14.77 -7.72 1.54
CA CYS A 69 15.32 -6.78 0.57
C CYS A 69 16.82 -6.96 0.30
N GLN A 70 17.23 -6.75 -0.95
CA GLN A 70 18.63 -6.64 -1.34
C GLN A 70 19.00 -5.17 -1.56
N ARG A 71 20.29 -4.84 -1.45
CA ARG A 71 20.80 -3.46 -1.61
C ARG A 71 20.35 -2.77 -2.91
N SER A 72 20.09 -3.52 -3.97
CA SER A 72 19.70 -3.00 -5.28
C SER A 72 18.19 -3.01 -5.53
N ASP A 73 17.38 -3.41 -4.56
CA ASP A 73 15.92 -3.42 -4.71
C ASP A 73 15.33 -2.02 -4.47
N LEU A 74 14.21 -1.76 -5.13
CA LEU A 74 13.39 -0.57 -4.87
C LEU A 74 12.19 -1.01 -4.03
N LEU A 75 11.99 -0.37 -2.87
CA LEU A 75 10.83 -0.60 -2.02
C LEU A 75 10.00 0.68 -1.97
N LEU A 76 8.68 0.52 -2.06
CA LEU A 76 7.70 1.59 -1.86
C LEU A 76 6.73 1.16 -0.75
N LEU A 77 6.57 2.02 0.24
CA LEU A 77 5.51 1.92 1.23
C LEU A 77 4.64 3.17 1.09
N TYR A 78 3.39 2.98 0.68
CA TYR A 78 2.45 4.08 0.46
C TYR A 78 1.23 3.88 1.38
N PHE A 79 0.97 4.90 2.19
CA PHE A 79 -0.22 5.00 3.03
C PHE A 79 -1.13 6.07 2.48
N SER A 80 -2.36 5.69 2.16
CA SER A 80 -3.47 6.65 2.11
C SER A 80 -4.31 6.44 3.36
N VAL A 81 -4.15 7.37 4.29
CA VAL A 81 -4.90 7.52 5.53
C VAL A 81 -5.05 9.02 5.73
N ILE A 82 -6.18 9.49 6.25
CA ILE A 82 -6.31 10.90 6.59
C ILE A 82 -6.23 11.08 8.10
N ASP A 83 -5.35 11.99 8.49
CA ASP A 83 -5.29 12.67 9.77
C ASP A 83 -6.20 13.90 9.64
N GLU A 84 -7.25 13.99 10.47
CA GLU A 84 -8.03 15.23 10.59
C GLU A 84 -7.14 16.28 11.27
N THR A 85 -6.63 17.26 10.51
CA THR A 85 -6.30 18.58 11.08
C THR A 85 -7.57 19.34 11.40
#